data_AF-A0A7C5TIJ6-F1
#
_entry.id   AF-A0A7C5TIJ6-F1
#
_cell.length_a   1.000
_cell.length_b   1.000
_cell.length_c   1.000
_cell.angle_alpha   90.00
_cell.angle_beta   90.00
_cell.angle_gamma   90.00
#
_symmetry.space_group_name_H-M   'P 1'
#
loop_
_entity.id
_entity.type
_entity.pdbx_description
1 polymer ?
#
loop_
_entity_poly.entity_id
_entity_poly.type
_entity_poly.pdbx_seq_one_letter_code
_entity_poly.pdbx_strand_id
1 'polypeptide(L)'
;MRIGRGGYEMAEEGLNPPYILGIDSGTSACKAALFTLEGRIVAETSVDHTIYHPKPDYAEQDPAEWWNSAIKAISSLVKQSGVKPDDIVGLSVDSQRE
;
A
#
# COMPACT_ATOMS: atom_id res chain seq x y z
N MET A 1 9.82 14.66 -8.64
CA MET A 1 8.92 14.48 -7.47
C MET A 1 7.49 14.75 -7.95
N ARG A 2 6.77 13.70 -8.35
CA ARG A 2 5.40 13.83 -8.88
C ARG A 2 4.45 13.32 -7.81
N ILE A 3 3.96 14.25 -7.00
CA ILE A 3 2.91 14.02 -6.01
C ILE A 3 1.64 13.70 -6.81
N GLY A 4 1.20 12.45 -6.76
CA GLY A 4 0.00 11.97 -7.44
C GLY A 4 -1.23 12.70 -6.90
N ARG A 5 -1.97 13.31 -7.82
CA ARG A 5 -3.26 13.96 -7.58
C ARG A 5 -4.33 12.90 -7.35
N GLY A 6 -4.81 12.82 -6.12
CA GLY A 6 -6.00 12.08 -5.72
C GLY A 6 -6.41 12.62 -4.35
N GLY A 7 -7.02 13.80 -4.32
CA GLY A 7 -7.70 14.27 -3.12
C GLY A 7 -8.92 13.38 -2.95
N TYR A 8 -8.79 12.31 -2.17
CA TYR A 8 -9.95 11.54 -1.74
C TYR A 8 -10.75 12.47 -0.83
N GLU A 9 -11.91 12.91 -1.30
CA GLU A 9 -12.94 13.42 -0.43
C GLU A 9 -13.19 12.32 0.61
N MET A 10 -12.83 12.60 1.86
CA MET A 10 -13.21 11.75 2.98
C MET A 10 -14.72 11.58 2.84
N ALA A 11 -15.19 10.35 2.63
CA ALA A 11 -16.61 10.08 2.42
C ALA A 11 -17.42 10.85 3.48
N GLU A 12 -18.36 11.69 3.03
CA GLU A 12 -19.25 12.43 3.93
C GLU A 12 -20.08 11.47 4.81
N GLU A 13 -20.21 10.21 4.37
CA GLU A 13 -20.56 9.07 5.22
C GLU A 13 -19.33 8.69 6.05
N GLY A 14 -19.37 9.01 7.35
CA GLY A 14 -18.27 8.74 8.28
C GLY A 14 -17.69 7.33 8.15
N LEU A 15 -16.41 7.21 8.51
CA LEU A 15 -15.66 5.97 8.56
C LEU A 15 -16.45 4.89 9.33
N ASN A 16 -17.12 4.01 8.58
CA ASN A 16 -17.87 2.88 9.12
C ASN A 16 -17.03 1.61 8.96
N PRO A 17 -16.48 1.07 10.07
CA PRO A 17 -15.84 -0.24 10.04
C PRO A 17 -16.85 -1.34 9.69
N PRO A 18 -16.40 -2.50 9.20
CA PRO A 18 -15.00 -2.91 9.13
C PRO A 18 -14.30 -2.60 7.80
N TYR A 19 -12.97 -2.63 7.81
CA TYR A 19 -12.10 -2.38 6.66
C TYR A 19 -11.29 -3.61 6.25
N ILE A 20 -10.90 -3.63 4.98
CA ILE A 20 -9.94 -4.60 4.42
C ILE A 20 -8.69 -3.85 3.99
N LEU A 21 -7.52 -4.37 4.36
CA LEU A 21 -6.22 -3.89 3.92
C LEU A 21 -5.73 -4.74 2.74
N GLY A 22 -5.49 -4.11 1.59
CA GLY A 22 -4.82 -4.72 0.46
C GLY A 22 -3.36 -4.29 0.39
N ILE A 23 -2.46 -5.23 0.14
CA ILE A 23 -1.04 -5.00 -0.16
C ILE A 23 -0.75 -5.47 -1.57
N ASP A 24 -0.11 -4.62 -2.37
CA ASP A 24 0.40 -4.94 -3.72
C ASP A 24 1.92 -4.72 -3.70
N SER A 25 2.66 -5.82 -3.60
CA SER A 25 4.13 -5.83 -3.66
C SER A 25 4.60 -5.90 -5.11
N GLY A 26 4.52 -4.76 -5.78
CA GLY A 26 4.94 -4.60 -7.17
C GLY A 26 6.45 -4.56 -7.37
N THR A 27 6.87 -4.39 -8.62
CA THR A 27 8.28 -4.52 -9.03
C THR A 27 9.18 -3.35 -8.61
N SER A 28 8.64 -2.15 -8.44
CA SER A 28 9.44 -0.98 -8.05
C SER A 28 8.89 -0.27 -6.81
N ALA A 29 7.78 -0.76 -6.26
CA ALA A 29 7.11 -0.16 -5.13
C ALA A 29 6.17 -1.16 -4.47
N CYS A 30 5.98 -1.01 -3.16
CA CYS A 30 4.89 -1.64 -2.43
C CYS A 30 3.77 -0.63 -2.23
N LYS A 31 2.55 -0.98 -2.63
CA LYS A 31 1.34 -0.20 -2.36
C LYS A 31 0.54 -0.85 -1.23
N ALA A 32 -0.13 -0.01 -0.46
CA ALA A 32 -1.12 -0.45 0.50
C ALA A 32 -2.39 0.38 0.32
N ALA A 33 -3.56 -0.24 0.38
CA ALA A 33 -4.84 0.45 0.27
C ALA A 33 -5.85 -0.11 1.27
N LEU A 34 -6.64 0.77 1.86
CA LEU A 34 -7.75 0.44 2.75
C LEU A 34 -9.05 0.54 1.98
N PHE A 35 -9.91 -0.46 2.16
CA PHE A 35 -11.20 -0.57 1.49
C PHE A 35 -12.34 -0.75 2.50
N THR A 36 -13.52 -0.19 2.19
CA THR A 36 -14.77 -0.60 2.84
C THR A 36 -15.21 -1.98 2.33
N LEU A 37 -16.18 -2.61 2.99
CA LEU A 37 -16.72 -3.91 2.53
C LEU A 37 -17.42 -3.83 1.16
N GLU A 38 -17.88 -2.65 0.76
CA GLU A 38 -18.47 -2.38 -0.55
C GLU A 38 -17.41 -2.15 -1.63
N GLY A 39 -16.11 -2.24 -1.28
CA GLY A 39 -14.99 -2.07 -2.20
C GLY A 39 -14.61 -0.62 -2.50
N ARG A 40 -15.07 0.36 -1.70
CA ARG A 40 -14.65 1.77 -1.86
C ARG A 40 -13.28 1.98 -1.23
N ILE A 41 -12.38 2.70 -1.92
CA ILE A 41 -11.08 3.09 -1.36
C ILE A 41 -11.27 4.16 -0.29
N VAL A 42 -10.74 3.91 0.91
CA VAL A 42 -10.70 4.85 2.04
C VAL A 42 -9.42 5.68 1.99
N ALA A 43 -8.29 5.02 1.76
CA ALA A 43 -6.98 5.64 1.64
C ALA A 43 -6.02 4.68 0.91
N GLU A 44 -4.94 5.22 0.35
CA GLU A 44 -3.87 4.45 -0.26
C GLU A 44 -2.50 5.11 -0.05
N THR A 45 -1.45 4.30 -0.02
CA THR A 45 -0.05 4.73 0.04
C THR A 45 0.80 3.88 -0.89
N SER A 46 1.93 4.43 -1.33
CA SER A 46 2.93 3.74 -2.14
C SER A 46 4.32 4.07 -1.62
N VAL A 47 5.16 3.05 -1.49
CA VAL A 47 6.56 3.19 -1.05
C VAL A 47 7.45 2.49 -2.05
N ASP A 48 8.29 3.27 -2.73
CA ASP A 48 9.23 2.77 -3.72
C ASP A 48 10.33 1.92 -3.04
N HIS A 49 10.84 0.94 -3.79
CA HIS A 49 12.06 0.18 -3.47
C HIS A 49 12.93 0.03 -4.74
N THR A 50 14.20 -0.27 -4.56
CA THR A 50 15.20 -0.18 -5.62
C THR A 50 15.23 -1.45 -6.47
N ILE A 51 15.32 -1.28 -7.79
CA ILE A 51 15.76 -2.34 -8.72
C ILE A 51 17.22 -2.07 -9.06
N TYR A 52 18.08 -3.02 -8.72
CA TYR A 52 19.50 -2.96 -9.00
C TYR A 52 19.79 -3.56 -10.38
N HIS A 53 20.64 -2.87 -11.14
CA HIS A 53 21.11 -3.31 -12.45
C HIS A 53 22.64 -3.45 -12.42
N PRO A 54 23.19 -4.48 -11.76
CA PRO A 54 24.65 -4.62 -11.60
C PRO A 54 25.37 -4.90 -12.92
N LYS A 55 24.66 -5.41 -13.93
CA LYS A 55 25.16 -5.71 -15.28
C LYS A 55 24.04 -5.46 -16.31
N PRO A 56 24.39 -5.28 -17.60
CA PRO A 56 23.39 -5.31 -18.68
C PRO A 56 22.51 -6.55 -18.59
N ASP A 57 21.20 -6.37 -18.76
CA ASP A 57 20.16 -7.40 -18.72
C ASP A 57 19.91 -8.05 -17.34
N TYR A 58 20.54 -7.58 -16.27
CA TYR A 58 20.28 -8.04 -14.91
C TYR A 58 19.30 -7.10 -14.21
N ALA A 59 18.34 -7.65 -13.48
CA ALA A 59 17.47 -6.93 -12.56
C ALA A 59 17.44 -7.70 -11.24
N GLU A 60 17.99 -7.10 -10.19
CA GLU A 60 18.07 -7.67 -8.85
C GLU A 60 17.32 -6.76 -7.87
N GLN A 61 16.75 -7.35 -6.83
CA GLN A 61 16.04 -6.61 -5.78
C GLN A 61 16.46 -7.19 -4.42
N ASP A 62 16.54 -6.33 -3.41
CA ASP A 62 16.82 -6.75 -2.04
C ASP A 62 15.49 -7.10 -1.33
N PRO A 63 15.29 -8.35 -0.88
CA PRO A 63 14.09 -8.76 -0.14
C PRO A 63 13.84 -7.93 1.13
N ALA A 64 14.90 -7.39 1.76
CA ALA A 64 14.74 -6.51 2.90
C ALA A 64 14.08 -5.18 2.50
N GLU A 65 14.33 -4.66 1.30
CA GLU A 65 13.66 -3.46 0.80
C GLU A 65 12.17 -3.72 0.52
N TRP A 66 11.78 -4.90 0.02
CA TRP A 66 10.38 -5.30 -0.10
C TRP A 66 9.67 -5.24 1.26
N TRP A 67 10.22 -5.93 2.25
CA TRP A 67 9.65 -5.98 3.60
C TRP A 67 9.54 -4.59 4.24
N ASN A 68 10.62 -3.80 4.16
CA ASN A 68 10.63 -2.44 4.69
C ASN A 68 9.64 -1.53 3.98
N SER A 69 9.45 -1.67 2.66
CA SER A 69 8.48 -0.90 1.90
C SER A 69 7.04 -1.24 2.31
N ALA A 70 6.73 -2.53 2.54
CA ALA A 70 5.42 -2.96 3.04
C ALA A 70 5.10 -2.38 4.43
N ILE A 71 6.02 -2.47 5.39
CA ILE A 71 5.83 -1.88 6.74
C ILE A 71 5.60 -0.37 6.62
N LYS A 72 6.39 0.33 5.82
CA LYS A 72 6.25 1.78 5.63
C LYS A 72 4.93 2.15 4.96
N ALA A 73 4.49 1.39 3.96
CA ALA A 73 3.21 1.63 3.28
C ALA A 73 2.04 1.46 4.24
N ILE A 74 1.97 0.35 4.97
CA ILE A 74 0.89 0.05 5.93
C ILE A 74 0.87 1.08 7.07
N SER A 75 2.03 1.36 7.68
CA SER A 75 2.11 2.30 8.80
C SER A 75 1.72 3.72 8.40
N SER A 76 2.13 4.15 7.20
CA SER A 76 1.73 5.46 6.64
C SER A 76 0.23 5.51 6.34
N LEU A 77 -0.32 4.43 5.80
CA LEU A 77 -1.73 4.31 5.44
C LEU A 77 -2.65 4.38 6.67
N VAL A 78 -2.34 3.61 7.71
CA VAL A 78 -3.10 3.64 8.97
C VAL A 78 -3.01 5.02 9.62
N LYS A 79 -1.81 5.62 9.65
CA LYS A 79 -1.61 6.97 10.20
C LYS A 79 -2.38 8.04 9.42
N GLN A 80 -2.39 7.96 8.09
CA GLN A 80 -3.05 8.93 7.22
C GLN A 80 -4.58 8.82 7.28
N SER A 81 -5.10 7.59 7.28
CA SER A 81 -6.54 7.34 7.28
C SER A 81 -7.20 7.60 8.64
N GLY A 82 -6.44 7.47 9.74
CA GLY A 82 -6.97 7.63 11.09
C GLY A 82 -7.85 6.47 11.56
N VAL A 83 -7.93 5.38 10.79
CA VAL A 83 -8.66 4.17 11.20
C VAL A 83 -7.95 3.50 12.37
N LYS A 84 -8.72 2.83 13.23
CA LYS A 84 -8.11 2.01 14.29
C LYS A 84 -7.67 0.68 13.67
N PRO A 85 -6.49 0.14 14.04
CA PRO A 85 -6.06 -1.17 13.57
C PRO A 85 -7.09 -2.29 13.81
N ASP A 86 -7.80 -2.23 14.94
CA ASP A 86 -8.85 -3.20 15.31
C ASP A 86 -10.07 -3.18 14.38
N ASP A 87 -10.25 -2.12 13.59
CA ASP A 87 -11.32 -2.00 12.60
C ASP A 87 -10.94 -2.69 11.26
N ILE A 88 -9.68 -3.08 11.07
CA ILE A 88 -9.20 -3.80 9.88
C ILE A 88 -9.35 -5.30 10.12
N VAL A 89 -10.37 -5.90 9.50
CA VAL A 89 -10.76 -7.30 9.76
C VAL A 89 -10.16 -8.30 8.79
N GLY A 90 -9.48 -7.82 7.75
CA GLY A 90 -8.89 -8.66 6.73
C GLY A 90 -7.67 -8.02 6.07
N LEU A 91 -6.76 -8.90 5.63
CA LEU A 91 -5.56 -8.56 4.88
C LEU A 91 -5.53 -9.40 3.60
N SER A 92 -5.30 -8.77 2.46
CA SER A 92 -4.91 -9.45 1.23
C SER A 92 -3.52 -9.02 0.79
N VAL A 93 -2.79 -9.93 0.15
CA VAL A 93 -1.47 -9.67 -0.41
C VAL A 93 -1.46 -10.18 -1.84
N ASP A 94 -1.09 -9.30 -2.77
CA ASP A 94 -0.70 -9.62 -4.13
C ASP A 94 0.77 -9.24 -4.32
N SER A 95 1.47 -9.93 -5.20
CA SER A 95 2.88 -9.70 -5.44
C SER A 95 3.23 -9.83 -6.92
N GLN A 96 4.32 -9.19 -7.32
CA GLN A 96 4.93 -9.48 -8.60
C GLN A 96 5.15 -11.00 -8.80
N ARG A 97 5.07 -11.43 -10.06
CA ARG A 97 5.42 -12.78 -10.53
C ARG A 97 6.68 -12.70 -11.38
N GLU A 98 7.27 -13.85 -11.68
CA GLU A 98 8.43 -14.00 -12.56
C GLU A 98 8.17 -13.60 -14.02
#